data_AF-A0A2D5FE25-F1
#
_entry.id   AF-A0A2D5FE25-F1
#
_cell.length_a   1.000
_cell.length_b   1.000
_cell.length_c   1.000
_cell.angle_alpha   90.00
_cell.angle_beta   90.00
_cell.angle_gamma   90.00
#
_symmetry.space_group_name_H-M   'P 1'
#
loop_
_entity.id
_entity.type
_entity.pdbx_description
1 polymer ?
#
loop_
_entity_poly.entity_id
_entity_poly.type
_entity_poly.pdbx_seq_one_letter_code
_entity_poly.pdbx_strand_id
1 'polypeptide(L)'
;MFVLFTAASVHASEIFTMESKLLDEGITARVALPESYEHSDSFQYPVLLVMDGSTQFEHIAGNVNFLSTFSIVPEMIVVGVSAKNRLKRFTHTKMEAYADRSGGAEQYTQFLQDELMPALQK
;
A
#
# COMPACT_ATOMS: atom_id res chain seq x y z
N MET A 1 36.60 10.65 -19.99
CA MET A 1 35.14 10.65 -20.17
C MET A 1 34.52 10.52 -18.78
N PHE A 2 34.12 11.62 -18.17
CA PHE A 2 33.50 11.63 -16.83
C PHE A 2 32.00 11.40 -17.01
N VAL A 3 31.47 10.27 -16.54
CA VAL A 3 30.03 10.05 -16.46
C VAL A 3 29.59 10.56 -15.09
N LEU A 4 28.98 11.74 -15.05
CA LEU A 4 28.21 12.17 -13.89
C LEU A 4 26.88 11.41 -13.92
N PHE A 5 26.71 10.45 -13.01
CA PHE A 5 25.38 10.02 -12.59
C PHE A 5 24.88 11.07 -11.60
N THR A 6 24.14 12.07 -12.07
CA THR A 6 23.17 12.72 -11.20
C THR A 6 22.09 11.68 -10.94
N ALA A 7 22.12 11.07 -9.75
CA ALA A 7 20.96 10.37 -9.24
C ALA A 7 19.86 11.42 -9.05
N ALA A 8 18.94 11.52 -10.02
CA ALA A 8 17.64 12.10 -9.77
C ALA A 8 16.98 11.29 -8.66
N SER A 9 16.34 11.99 -7.71
CA SER A 9 15.70 11.41 -6.54
C SER A 9 14.94 10.14 -6.91
N VAL A 10 15.33 9.00 -6.35
CA VAL A 10 14.43 7.85 -6.27
C VAL A 10 13.21 8.37 -5.52
N HIS A 11 12.03 8.33 -6.15
CA HIS A 11 10.75 8.51 -5.47
C HIS A 11 10.81 7.70 -4.17
N ALA A 12 10.98 8.40 -3.05
CA ALA A 12 11.33 7.76 -1.80
C ALA A 12 10.10 7.00 -1.30
N SER A 13 10.01 5.71 -1.65
CA SER A 13 8.99 4.87 -1.05
C SER A 13 9.41 4.57 0.38
N GLU A 14 8.59 4.93 1.34
CA GLU A 14 8.79 4.62 2.74
C GLU A 14 8.30 3.21 3.06
N ILE A 15 8.83 2.66 4.16
CA ILE A 15 8.38 1.38 4.71
C ILE A 15 7.61 1.65 5.98
N PHE A 16 6.33 1.29 5.96
CA PHE A 16 5.46 1.29 7.13
C PHE A 16 5.39 -0.12 7.71
N THR A 17 5.47 -0.25 9.03
CA THR A 17 5.35 -1.54 9.71
C THR A 17 4.39 -1.46 10.89
N MET A 18 3.62 -2.52 11.10
CA MET A 18 2.74 -2.65 12.25
C MET A 18 2.52 -4.12 12.60
N GLU A 19 2.11 -4.39 13.84
CA GLU A 19 1.62 -5.70 14.24
C GLU A 19 0.09 -5.71 14.16
N SER A 20 -0.49 -6.71 13.49
CA SER A 20 -1.93 -6.90 13.40
C SER A 20 -2.42 -7.85 14.50
N LYS A 21 -3.37 -7.42 15.32
CA LYS A 21 -3.99 -8.29 16.33
C LYS A 21 -5.04 -9.19 15.69
N LEU A 22 -5.78 -8.66 14.71
CA LEU A 22 -6.78 -9.44 13.97
C LEU A 22 -6.17 -10.58 13.15
N LEU A 23 -4.95 -10.39 12.63
CA LEU A 23 -4.27 -11.38 11.81
C LEU A 23 -3.21 -12.20 12.56
N ASP A 24 -2.82 -11.76 13.76
CA ASP A 24 -1.71 -12.32 14.56
C ASP A 24 -0.40 -12.39 13.76
N GLU A 25 -0.09 -11.32 13.01
CA GLU A 25 1.09 -11.24 12.17
C GLU A 25 1.60 -9.81 11.97
N GLY A 26 2.91 -9.69 11.77
CA GLY A 26 3.55 -8.45 11.36
C GLY A 26 3.23 -8.09 9.91
N ILE A 27 2.90 -6.82 9.70
CA ILE A 27 2.54 -6.22 8.42
C ILE A 27 3.63 -5.25 8.02
N THR A 28 4.10 -5.39 6.77
CA THR A 28 4.96 -4.41 6.10
C THR A 28 4.20 -3.85 4.91
N ALA A 29 4.11 -2.54 4.84
CA ALA A 29 3.56 -1.83 3.70
C ALA A 29 4.61 -0.88 3.11
N ARG A 30 4.51 -0.64 1.80
CA ARG A 30 5.26 0.38 1.09
C ARG A 30 4.38 1.61 0.94
N VAL A 31 4.92 2.80 1.14
CA VAL A 31 4.18 4.06 1.06
C VAL A 31 4.87 4.98 0.07
N ALA A 32 4.14 5.50 -0.92
CA ALA A 32 4.60 6.59 -1.75
C ALA A 32 3.80 7.84 -1.39
N LEU A 33 4.51 8.88 -1.00
CA LEU A 33 3.95 10.18 -0.67
C LEU A 33 3.91 11.06 -1.94
N PRO A 34 2.88 11.90 -2.10
CA PRO A 34 2.85 12.87 -3.19
C PRO A 34 3.94 13.93 -3.02
N GLU A 35 4.35 14.58 -4.11
CA GLU A 35 5.43 15.58 -4.10
C GLU A 35 5.11 16.75 -3.17
N SER A 36 3.83 17.13 -3.07
CA SER A 36 3.43 18.23 -2.21
C SER A 36 3.34 17.91 -0.72
N TYR A 37 3.55 16.66 -0.30
CA TYR A 37 3.31 16.19 1.07
C TYR A 37 4.06 17.03 2.12
N GLU A 38 5.33 17.34 1.87
CA GLU A 38 6.20 18.10 2.79
C GLU A 38 5.99 19.63 2.73
N HIS A 39 5.11 20.12 1.87
CA HIS A 39 4.89 21.56 1.75
C HIS A 39 4.01 22.13 2.88
N SER A 40 3.15 21.31 3.49
CA SER A 40 2.34 21.72 4.63
C SER A 40 1.72 20.54 5.38
N ASP A 41 1.85 20.55 6.71
CA ASP A 41 1.15 19.62 7.62
C ASP A 41 -0.40 19.74 7.56
N SER A 42 -0.93 20.79 6.94
CA SER A 42 -2.38 21.00 6.79
C SER A 42 -2.98 20.31 5.56
N PHE A 43 -2.15 19.83 4.63
CA PHE A 43 -2.63 19.18 3.43
C PHE A 43 -3.20 17.79 3.73
N GLN A 44 -4.24 17.43 2.97
CA GLN A 44 -4.97 16.18 3.14
C GLN A 44 -5.02 15.47 1.79
N TYR A 45 -4.63 14.19 1.78
CA TYR A 45 -4.51 13.40 0.57
C TYR A 45 -5.42 12.17 0.65
N PRO A 46 -6.11 11.81 -0.45
CA PRO A 46 -6.73 10.50 -0.55
C PRO A 46 -5.67 9.40 -0.44
N VAL A 47 -6.05 8.27 0.16
CA VAL A 47 -5.19 7.08 0.26
C VAL A 47 -5.63 6.05 -0.77
N LEU A 48 -4.72 5.66 -1.67
CA LEU A 48 -4.91 4.56 -2.60
C LEU A 48 -4.25 3.30 -2.06
N LEU A 49 -5.06 2.36 -1.57
CA LEU A 49 -4.59 1.10 -1.03
C LEU A 49 -4.42 0.04 -2.13
N VAL A 50 -3.21 -0.51 -2.26
CA VAL A 50 -2.81 -1.50 -3.26
C VAL A 50 -2.60 -2.86 -2.58
N MET A 51 -3.49 -3.81 -2.88
CA MET A 51 -3.58 -5.14 -2.21
C MET A 51 -2.44 -6.11 -2.51
N ASP A 52 -1.87 -6.08 -3.72
CA ASP A 52 -0.76 -6.92 -4.13
C ASP A 52 0.54 -6.10 -4.19
N GLY A 53 0.79 -5.31 -3.14
CA GLY A 53 1.86 -4.30 -3.09
C GLY A 53 3.26 -4.79 -3.47
N SER A 54 3.61 -6.05 -3.18
CA SER A 54 4.91 -6.64 -3.54
C SER A 54 5.17 -6.70 -5.05
N THR A 55 4.10 -6.72 -5.86
CA THR A 55 4.20 -6.76 -7.33
C THR A 55 3.55 -5.57 -8.01
N GLN A 56 2.56 -4.93 -7.37
CA GLN A 56 1.74 -3.90 -7.99
C GLN A 56 2.12 -2.47 -7.59
N PHE A 57 2.88 -2.29 -6.51
CA PHE A 57 3.13 -0.96 -5.95
C PHE A 57 3.83 -0.02 -6.93
N GLU A 58 4.94 -0.42 -7.54
CA GLU A 58 5.79 0.49 -8.33
C GLU A 58 5.05 1.13 -9.51
N HIS A 59 4.33 0.32 -10.27
CA HIS A 59 3.67 0.83 -11.46
C HIS A 59 2.41 1.63 -11.10
N ILE A 60 1.71 1.28 -10.02
CA ILE A 60 0.55 2.08 -9.56
C ILE A 60 1.05 3.42 -9.00
N ALA A 61 2.07 3.42 -8.15
CA ALA A 61 2.65 4.65 -7.61
C ALA A 61 3.18 5.56 -8.73
N GLY A 62 3.91 5.00 -9.70
CA GLY A 62 4.38 5.73 -10.87
C GLY A 62 3.24 6.32 -11.72
N ASN A 63 2.16 5.56 -11.93
CA ASN A 63 0.99 6.05 -12.66
C ASN A 63 0.27 7.18 -11.91
N VAL A 64 0.08 7.05 -10.59
CA VAL A 64 -0.53 8.10 -9.77
C VAL A 64 0.29 9.37 -9.85
N ASN A 65 1.61 9.28 -9.67
CA ASN A 65 2.52 10.42 -9.78
C ASN A 65 2.43 11.09 -11.15
N PHE A 66 2.48 10.30 -12.23
CA PHE A 66 2.39 10.84 -13.59
C PHE A 66 1.04 11.52 -13.84
N LEU A 67 -0.07 10.87 -13.50
CA LEU A 67 -1.40 11.39 -13.74
C LEU A 67 -1.72 12.62 -12.88
N SER A 68 -1.17 12.70 -11.66
CA SER A 68 -1.35 13.87 -10.79
C SER A 68 -0.58 15.10 -11.29
N THR A 69 0.60 14.93 -11.90
CA THR A 69 1.33 16.03 -12.57
C THR A 69 0.47 16.76 -13.60
N PHE A 70 -0.41 16.04 -14.30
CA PHE A 70 -1.34 16.60 -15.28
C PHE A 70 -2.74 16.88 -14.72
N SER A 71 -2.92 16.79 -13.40
CA SER A 71 -4.21 17.01 -12.70
C SER A 71 -5.34 16.10 -13.21
N ILE A 72 -5.02 14.92 -13.75
CA ILE A 72 -6.02 13.93 -14.21
C ILE A 72 -6.60 13.20 -12.99
N VAL A 73 -5.76 12.92 -12.00
CA VAL A 73 -6.13 12.44 -10.67
C VAL A 73 -5.56 13.42 -9.63
N PRO A 74 -6.15 13.53 -8.43
CA PRO A 74 -5.50 14.28 -7.35
C PRO A 74 -4.19 13.61 -6.95
N GLU A 75 -3.32 14.37 -6.30
CA GLU A 75 -2.21 13.79 -5.53
C GLU A 75 -2.76 12.87 -4.43
N MET A 76 -2.15 11.69 -4.26
CA MET A 76 -2.61 10.66 -3.34
C MET A 76 -1.42 10.01 -2.64
N ILE A 77 -1.65 9.53 -1.42
CA ILE A 77 -0.73 8.63 -0.73
C ILE A 77 -1.03 7.22 -1.24
N VAL A 78 -0.04 6.56 -1.86
CA VAL A 78 -0.21 5.19 -2.37
C VAL A 78 0.39 4.23 -1.36
N VAL A 79 -0.42 3.29 -0.86
CA VAL A 79 -0.01 2.32 0.17
C VAL A 79 -0.10 0.90 -0.39
N GLY A 80 1.04 0.27 -0.64
CA GLY A 80 1.14 -1.13 -1.05
C GLY A 80 1.25 -2.06 0.15
N VAL A 81 0.18 -2.80 0.44
CA VAL A 81 0.18 -3.88 1.43
C VAL A 81 0.23 -5.22 0.71
N SER A 82 0.75 -6.28 1.33
CA SER A 82 0.71 -7.63 0.75
C SER A 82 0.32 -8.65 1.79
N ALA A 83 -0.68 -9.45 1.46
CA ALA A 83 -1.10 -10.58 2.28
C ALA A 83 -0.01 -11.66 2.30
N LYS A 84 0.45 -12.05 3.49
CA LYS A 84 1.41 -13.16 3.68
C LYS A 84 0.92 -14.47 3.08
N ASN A 85 -0.38 -14.76 3.20
CA ASN A 85 -1.06 -15.85 2.52
C ASN A 85 -2.20 -15.30 1.64
N ARG A 86 -1.85 -14.89 0.42
CA ARG A 86 -2.77 -14.29 -0.55
C ARG A 86 -4.01 -15.14 -0.81
N LEU A 87 -3.86 -16.47 -0.98
CA LEU A 87 -5.01 -17.36 -1.22
C LEU A 87 -6.00 -17.30 -0.05
N LYS A 88 -5.49 -17.34 1.18
CA LYS A 88 -6.35 -17.28 2.38
C LYS A 88 -7.02 -15.92 2.50
N ARG A 89 -6.26 -14.83 2.36
CA ARG A 89 -6.75 -13.47 2.59
C ARG A 89 -7.66 -12.95 1.49
N PHE A 90 -7.60 -13.47 0.25
CA PHE A 90 -8.39 -12.95 -0.88
C PHE A 90 -9.54 -13.87 -1.30
N THR A 91 -9.83 -14.93 -0.55
CA THR A 91 -10.96 -15.82 -0.81
C THR A 91 -11.98 -15.73 0.32
N HIS A 92 -13.24 -15.50 -0.02
CA HIS A 92 -14.33 -15.34 0.96
C HIS A 92 -14.79 -16.68 1.54
N THR A 93 -14.94 -17.68 0.68
CA THR A 93 -15.42 -19.00 1.06
C THR A 93 -14.28 -19.97 1.30
N LYS A 94 -14.43 -20.83 2.31
CA LYS A 94 -13.56 -22.00 2.46
C LYS A 94 -13.87 -23.00 1.35
N MET A 95 -12.85 -23.45 0.65
CA MET A 95 -12.94 -24.47 -0.39
C MET A 95 -12.22 -25.73 0.09
N GLU A 96 -12.89 -26.87 0.04
CA GLU A 96 -12.31 -28.15 0.47
C GLU A 96 -11.00 -28.48 -0.25
N ALA A 97 -10.92 -28.19 -1.56
CA ALA A 97 -9.72 -28.39 -2.38
C ALA A 97 -8.49 -27.61 -1.89
N TYR A 98 -8.69 -26.55 -1.09
CA TYR A 98 -7.61 -25.72 -0.54
C TYR A 98 -7.43 -25.88 0.97
N ALA A 99 -8.17 -26.79 1.60
CA ALA A 99 -8.18 -26.98 3.06
C ALA A 99 -8.29 -25.61 3.78
N ASP A 100 -7.51 -25.39 4.84
CA ASP A 100 -7.52 -24.14 5.63
C ASP A 100 -6.77 -22.96 5.00
N ARG A 101 -6.38 -23.07 3.72
CA ARG A 101 -5.66 -22.02 2.98
C ARG A 101 -6.59 -21.06 2.23
N SER A 102 -7.91 -21.17 2.39
CA SER A 102 -8.92 -20.31 1.76
C SER A 102 -9.97 -19.85 2.78
N GLY A 103 -10.79 -18.85 2.43
CA GLY A 103 -11.94 -18.40 3.23
C GLY A 103 -11.60 -17.43 4.36
N GLY A 104 -10.53 -16.65 4.22
CA GLY A 104 -10.07 -15.67 5.23
C GLY A 104 -10.27 -14.21 4.82
N ALA A 105 -11.00 -13.93 3.74
CA ALA A 105 -11.16 -12.55 3.25
C ALA A 105 -11.92 -11.64 4.20
N GLU A 106 -12.94 -12.13 4.92
CA GLU A 106 -13.69 -11.33 5.88
C GLU A 106 -12.78 -10.80 7.00
N GLN A 107 -11.96 -11.68 7.60
CA GLN A 107 -10.96 -11.28 8.60
C GLN A 107 -9.93 -10.30 8.02
N TYR A 108 -9.54 -10.47 6.76
CA TYR A 108 -8.62 -9.54 6.11
C TYR A 108 -9.24 -8.17 5.89
N THR A 109 -10.51 -8.10 5.45
CA THR A 109 -11.26 -6.86 5.30
C THR A 109 -11.39 -6.11 6.63
N GLN A 110 -11.68 -6.84 7.72
CA GLN A 110 -11.71 -6.26 9.08
C GLN A 110 -10.35 -5.70 9.46
N PHE A 111 -9.25 -6.42 9.22
CA PHE A 111 -7.90 -5.89 9.43
C PHE A 111 -7.66 -4.58 8.67
N LEU A 112 -8.05 -4.52 7.39
CA LEU A 112 -7.87 -3.30 6.60
C LEU A 112 -8.64 -2.13 7.20
N GLN A 113 -9.89 -2.35 7.62
CA GLN A 113 -10.80 -1.32 8.13
C GLN A 113 -10.47 -0.86 9.56
N ASP A 114 -10.18 -1.82 10.44
CA ASP A 114 -10.14 -1.58 11.88
C ASP A 114 -8.72 -1.40 12.42
N GLU A 115 -7.69 -1.83 11.66
CA GLU A 115 -6.29 -1.73 12.07
C GLU A 115 -5.46 -0.92 11.07
N LEU A 116 -5.39 -1.31 9.80
CA LEU A 116 -4.48 -0.68 8.85
C LEU A 116 -4.87 0.77 8.53
N MET A 117 -6.12 1.01 8.10
CA MET A 117 -6.56 2.35 7.73
C MET A 117 -6.47 3.35 8.90
N PRO A 118 -6.89 3.02 10.13
CA PRO A 118 -6.70 3.89 11.29
C PRO A 118 -5.23 4.13 11.66
N ALA A 119 -4.33 3.17 11.39
CA ALA A 119 -2.91 3.35 11.64
C ALA A 119 -2.23 4.28 10.63
N LEU A 120 -2.73 4.33 9.38
CA LEU A 120 -2.25 5.23 8.33
C LEU A 120 -2.77 6.67 8.46
N GLN A 121 -3.81 6.90 9.26
CA GLN A 121 -4.40 8.22 9.49
C GLN A 121 -3.78 8.99 10.68
N LYS A 122 -2.85 8.36 11.39
CA LYS A 122 -2.15 8.96 12.54
C LYS A 122 -0.86 9.61 12.08
#